data_AF-A0AAU3XYP1-F1
#
_entry.id   AF-A0AAU3XYP1-F1
#
_cell.length_a   1.000
_cell.length_b   1.000
_cell.length_c   1.000
_cell.angle_alpha   90.00
_cell.angle_beta   90.00
_cell.angle_gamma   90.00
#
_symmetry.space_group_name_H-M   'P 1'
#
loop_
_entity.id
_entity.type
_entity.pdbx_description
1 polymer ?
#
loop_
_entity_poly.entity_id
_entity_poly.type
_entity_poly.pdbx_seq_one_letter_code
_entity_poly.pdbx_strand_id
1 'polypeptide(L)'
;MRAAGRVQRFLVRSERHQRADIGAAVVLGAVDLVVIGWVLILGTEGVFTEDWLPYPGMTAPDGETYQQDSVAFLYRLAVGGVGLALVCRLWLTAVVHLVVLNFGAGFIGSLSTYWNP
;
A
#
# COMPACT_ATOMS: atom_id res chain seq x y z
N MET A 1 4.53 11.66 -39.15
CA MET A 1 5.64 11.80 -38.17
C MET A 1 5.48 12.92 -37.12
N ARG A 2 4.44 13.77 -37.14
CA ARG A 2 4.28 14.88 -36.14
C ARG A 2 3.71 14.47 -34.77
N ALA A 3 3.15 13.26 -34.62
CA ALA A 3 2.58 12.80 -33.35
C ALA A 3 3.66 12.38 -32.34
N ALA A 4 4.75 11.75 -32.81
CA ALA A 4 5.85 11.29 -31.98
C ALA A 4 6.49 12.43 -31.17
N GLY A 5 6.71 13.60 -31.79
CA GLY A 5 7.29 14.75 -31.10
C GLY A 5 6.43 15.37 -30.00
N ARG A 6 5.10 15.16 -30.02
CA ARG A 6 4.19 15.67 -28.97
C ARG A 6 4.15 14.72 -27.77
N VAL A 7 4.13 13.41 -28.03
CA VAL A 7 4.24 12.36 -27.01
C VAL A 7 5.61 12.41 -26.33
N GLN A 8 6.68 12.60 -27.11
CA GLN A 8 8.05 12.70 -26.60
C GLN A 8 8.23 13.96 -25.74
N ARG A 9 7.59 15.08 -26.06
CA ARG A 9 7.64 16.30 -25.23
C ARG A 9 6.79 16.21 -23.96
N PHE A 10 5.82 15.29 -23.91
CA PHE A 10 5.10 14.94 -22.68
C PHE A 10 5.89 13.98 -21.79
N LEU A 11 6.73 13.13 -22.39
CA LEU A 11 7.57 12.15 -21.69
C LEU A 11 8.92 12.75 -21.23
N VAL A 12 9.50 13.68 -22.00
CA VAL A 12 10.73 14.39 -21.64
C VAL A 12 10.39 15.48 -20.64
N ARG A 13 10.45 15.10 -19.37
CA ARG A 13 10.20 15.97 -18.21
C ARG A 13 11.38 16.89 -17.94
N SER A 14 11.11 18.05 -17.35
CA SER A 14 12.16 18.86 -16.75
C SER A 14 12.80 18.09 -15.58
N GLU A 15 14.12 18.21 -15.40
CA GLU A 15 14.83 17.53 -14.31
C GLU A 15 14.23 17.82 -12.95
N ARG A 16 13.75 19.06 -12.75
CA ARG A 16 13.12 19.48 -11.49
C ARG A 16 11.86 18.67 -11.18
N HIS A 17 11.04 18.37 -12.20
CA HIS A 17 9.85 17.55 -12.01
C HIS A 17 10.23 16.10 -11.72
N GLN A 18 11.24 15.56 -12.41
CA GLN A 18 11.72 14.21 -12.15
C GLN A 18 12.25 14.04 -10.72
N ARG A 19 13.04 15.00 -10.22
CA ARG A 19 13.53 14.99 -8.82
C ARG A 19 12.37 15.06 -7.82
N ALA A 20 11.35 15.87 -8.10
CA ALA A 20 10.16 15.94 -7.26
C ALA A 20 9.37 14.63 -7.23
N ASP A 21 9.24 13.95 -8.37
CA ASP A 21 8.57 12.63 -8.45
C ASP A 21 9.34 11.55 -7.67
N ILE A 22 10.68 11.53 -7.79
CA ILE A 22 11.52 10.62 -7.00
C ILE A 22 11.38 10.92 -5.51
N GLY A 23 11.45 12.19 -5.11
CA GLY A 23 11.30 12.58 -3.70
C GLY A 23 9.94 12.20 -3.13
N ALA A 24 8.87 12.50 -3.86
CA ALA A 24 7.52 12.11 -3.48
C ALA A 24 7.37 10.59 -3.37
N ALA A 25 7.90 9.83 -4.33
CA ALA A 25 7.83 8.38 -4.31
C ALA A 25 8.57 7.75 -3.14
N VAL A 26 9.74 8.27 -2.77
CA VAL A 26 10.50 7.78 -1.59
C VAL A 26 9.73 8.07 -0.31
N VAL A 27 9.24 9.30 -0.14
CA VAL A 27 8.51 9.70 1.07
C VAL A 27 7.22 8.90 1.20
N LEU A 28 6.41 8.84 0.13
CA LEU A 28 5.13 8.15 0.15
C LEU A 28 5.30 6.64 0.24
N GLY A 29 6.31 6.06 -0.40
CA GLY A 29 6.65 4.65 -0.21
C GLY A 29 7.04 4.32 1.24
N ALA A 30 7.80 5.20 1.90
CA ALA A 30 8.10 5.04 3.32
C ALA A 30 6.84 5.14 4.20
N VAL A 31 5.93 6.07 3.89
CA VAL A 31 4.63 6.16 4.57
C VAL A 31 3.81 4.90 4.36
N ASP A 32 3.73 4.36 3.15
CA ASP A 32 3.02 3.11 2.85
C ASP A 32 3.58 1.95 3.70
N LEU A 33 4.90 1.82 3.79
CA LEU A 33 5.55 0.80 4.62
C LEU A 33 5.23 0.97 6.11
N VAL A 34 5.19 2.21 6.60
CA VAL A 34 4.81 2.51 7.99
C VAL A 34 3.35 2.12 8.23
N VAL A 35 2.44 2.45 7.30
CA VAL A 35 1.01 2.07 7.39
C VAL A 35 0.86 0.55 7.43
N ILE A 36 1.54 -0.18 6.55
CA ILE A 36 1.53 -1.65 6.55
C ILE A 36 2.08 -2.19 7.88
N GLY A 37 3.18 -1.61 8.39
CA GLY A 37 3.75 -1.99 9.68
C GLY A 37 2.79 -1.80 10.84
N TRP A 38 2.03 -0.70 10.86
CA TRP A 38 0.99 -0.46 11.88
C TRP A 38 -0.13 -1.48 11.81
N VAL A 39 -0.61 -1.82 10.61
CA VAL A 39 -1.63 -2.87 10.44
C VAL A 39 -1.14 -4.21 10.98
N LEU A 40 0.12 -4.56 10.72
CA LEU A 40 0.70 -5.80 11.24
C LEU A 40 0.80 -5.78 12.76
N ILE A 41 1.36 -4.72 13.37
CA ILE A 41 1.51 -4.60 14.82
C ILE A 41 0.14 -4.70 15.52
N LEU A 42 -0.86 -3.96 15.04
CA LEU A 42 -2.20 -4.01 15.62
C LEU A 42 -2.84 -5.39 15.47
N GLY A 43 -2.61 -6.09 14.36
CA GLY A 43 -3.10 -7.45 14.18
C GLY A 43 -2.38 -8.49 15.04
N THR A 44 -1.11 -8.26 15.46
CA THR A 44 -0.41 -9.15 16.39
C THR A 44 -1.00 -9.16 17.80
N GLU A 45 -1.85 -8.18 18.15
CA GLU A 45 -2.55 -8.12 19.45
C GLU A 45 -3.76 -9.07 19.52
N GLY A 46 -3.69 -10.23 18.86
CA GLY A 46 -4.69 -11.30 18.99
C GLY A 46 -5.60 -11.51 17.77
N VAL A 47 -5.28 -10.93 16.61
CA VAL A 47 -6.00 -11.18 15.34
C VAL A 47 -5.29 -12.23 14.50
N PHE A 48 -4.01 -12.01 14.20
CA PHE A 48 -3.20 -12.96 13.43
C PHE A 48 -2.77 -14.12 14.33
N THR A 49 -2.88 -15.34 13.81
CA THR A 49 -2.46 -16.54 14.53
C THR A 49 -0.98 -16.79 14.25
N GLU A 50 -0.19 -16.93 15.30
CA GLU A 50 1.18 -17.41 15.20
C GLU A 50 1.22 -18.87 15.67
N ASP A 51 1.49 -19.80 14.76
CA ASP A 51 1.49 -21.25 15.02
C ASP A 51 2.45 -21.70 16.14
N TRP A 52 3.30 -20.79 16.63
CA TRP A 52 4.41 -21.04 17.55
C TRP A 52 4.27 -20.33 18.92
N LEU A 53 3.19 -19.57 19.15
CA LEU A 53 2.90 -18.93 20.44
C LEU A 53 1.59 -19.48 21.04
N PRO A 54 1.60 -20.10 22.24
CA PRO A 54 0.39 -20.50 22.94
C PRO A 54 -0.26 -19.26 23.56
N TYR A 55 -0.82 -18.39 22.71
CA TYR A 55 -1.53 -17.21 23.17
C TYR A 55 -2.97 -17.58 23.52
N PRO A 56 -3.51 -17.14 24.67
CA PRO A 56 -4.93 -17.30 24.97
C PRO A 56 -5.70 -16.52 23.90
N GLY A 57 -6.61 -17.21 23.22
CA GLY A 57 -7.29 -16.72 22.02
C GLY A 57 -7.95 -15.34 22.15
N MET A 58 -8.28 -14.79 20.97
CA MET A 58 -8.94 -13.52 20.69
C MET A 58 -9.60 -12.83 21.89
N THR A 59 -9.04 -11.66 22.26
CA THR A 59 -9.55 -10.84 23.37
C THR A 59 -10.66 -9.88 22.97
N ALA A 60 -10.88 -9.61 21.67
CA ALA A 60 -11.82 -8.60 21.21
C ALA A 60 -12.59 -9.03 19.94
N PRO A 61 -13.93 -9.13 19.94
CA PRO A 61 -14.76 -9.66 18.85
C PRO A 61 -14.74 -8.83 17.55
N ASP A 62 -14.27 -7.59 17.62
CA ASP A 62 -13.98 -6.71 16.47
C ASP A 62 -12.75 -7.17 15.66
N GLY A 63 -11.93 -8.08 16.18
CA GLY A 63 -10.84 -8.69 15.41
C GLY A 63 -11.31 -9.56 14.24
N GLU A 64 -12.57 -10.00 14.21
CA GLU A 64 -13.10 -10.92 13.17
C GLU A 64 -13.07 -10.28 11.78
N THR A 65 -13.39 -8.99 11.68
CA THR A 65 -13.38 -8.27 10.40
C THR A 65 -12.06 -7.53 10.14
N TYR A 66 -11.17 -7.47 11.13
CA TYR A 66 -9.96 -6.63 11.09
C TYR A 66 -9.09 -6.88 9.86
N GLN A 67 -8.82 -8.16 9.54
CA GLN A 67 -8.00 -8.50 8.38
C GLN A 67 -8.66 -8.03 7.07
N GLN A 68 -9.94 -8.33 6.90
CA GLN A 68 -10.69 -7.94 5.70
C GLN A 68 -10.79 -6.42 5.57
N ASP A 69 -11.08 -5.72 6.65
CA ASP A 69 -11.18 -4.26 6.70
C ASP A 69 -9.83 -3.60 6.41
N SER A 70 -8.74 -4.17 6.92
CA SER A 70 -7.37 -3.72 6.66
C SER A 70 -6.99 -3.89 5.19
N VAL A 71 -7.29 -5.06 4.60
CA VAL A 71 -7.05 -5.31 3.17
C VAL A 71 -7.85 -4.35 2.31
N ALA A 72 -9.14 -4.15 2.62
CA ALA A 72 -10.00 -3.20 1.92
C ALA A 72 -9.50 -1.76 2.05
N PHE A 73 -9.02 -1.37 3.24
CA PHE A 73 -8.42 -0.08 3.51
C PHE A 73 -7.17 0.14 2.65
N LEU A 74 -6.25 -0.81 2.61
CA LEU A 74 -5.02 -0.71 1.81
C LEU A 74 -5.32 -0.60 0.31
N TYR A 75 -6.29 -1.35 -0.21
CA TYR A 75 -6.71 -1.20 -1.61
C TYR A 75 -7.34 0.16 -1.91
N ARG A 76 -8.19 0.68 -1.01
CA ARG A 76 -8.77 2.03 -1.16
C ARG A 76 -7.68 3.10 -1.13
N LEU A 77 -6.72 2.96 -0.22
CA LEU A 77 -5.55 3.85 -0.13
C LEU A 77 -4.72 3.80 -1.40
N ALA A 78 -4.48 2.59 -1.95
CA ALA A 78 -3.76 2.40 -3.20
C ALA A 78 -4.46 3.10 -4.37
N VAL A 79 -5.77 2.88 -4.55
CA VAL A 79 -6.55 3.51 -5.62
C VAL A 79 -6.54 5.03 -5.49
N GLY A 80 -6.74 5.55 -4.27
CA GLY A 80 -6.69 6.99 -4.00
C GLY A 80 -5.32 7.61 -4.28
N GLY A 81 -4.25 6.99 -3.78
CA GLY A 81 -2.86 7.43 -3.95
C GLY A 81 -2.41 7.38 -5.41
N VAL A 82 -2.70 6.28 -6.12
CA VAL A 82 -2.42 6.13 -7.55
C VAL A 82 -3.20 7.16 -8.36
N GLY A 83 -4.50 7.34 -8.11
CA GLY A 83 -5.32 8.32 -8.81
C GLY A 83 -4.78 9.74 -8.66
N LEU A 84 -4.45 10.15 -7.44
CA LEU A 84 -3.84 11.46 -7.17
C LEU A 84 -2.48 11.61 -7.85
N ALA A 85 -1.62 10.59 -7.76
CA ALA A 85 -0.31 10.59 -8.39
C ALA A 85 -0.43 10.74 -9.91
N LEU A 86 -1.36 10.03 -10.55
CA LEU A 86 -1.62 10.15 -11.99
C LEU A 86 -2.11 11.55 -12.40
N VAL A 87 -3.01 12.17 -11.63
CA VAL A 87 -3.48 13.56 -11.87
C VAL A 87 -2.32 14.55 -11.77
N CYS A 88 -1.45 14.37 -10.76
CA CYS A 88 -0.22 15.14 -10.57
C CYS A 88 0.91 14.73 -11.55
N ARG A 89 0.64 13.73 -12.41
CA ARG A 89 1.55 13.08 -13.35
C ARG A 89 2.74 12.38 -12.70
N LEU A 90 2.76 12.17 -11.38
CA LEU A 90 3.85 11.54 -10.62
C LEU A 90 3.90 10.02 -10.88
N TRP A 91 4.46 9.63 -12.01
CA TRP A 91 4.45 8.25 -12.49
C TRP A 91 5.19 7.28 -11.56
N LEU A 92 6.33 7.70 -11.02
CA LEU A 92 7.11 6.83 -10.14
C LEU A 92 6.39 6.64 -8.81
N THR A 93 5.82 7.73 -8.28
CA THR A 93 4.95 7.69 -7.10
C THR A 93 3.75 6.76 -7.30
N ALA A 94 3.09 6.85 -8.46
CA ALA A 94 1.95 5.97 -8.79
C ALA A 94 2.37 4.49 -8.82
N VAL A 95 3.52 4.17 -9.40
CA VAL A 95 4.04 2.79 -9.43
C VAL A 95 4.35 2.30 -8.01
N VAL A 96 4.96 3.14 -7.16
CA VAL A 96 5.27 2.77 -5.77
C VAL A 96 4.00 2.43 -4.99
N HIS A 97 2.98 3.29 -5.00
CA HIS A 97 1.71 3.00 -4.32
C HIS A 97 1.06 1.72 -4.86
N LEU A 98 1.06 1.55 -6.19
CA LEU A 98 0.47 0.37 -6.81
C LEU A 98 1.20 -0.90 -6.37
N VAL A 99 2.53 -0.91 -6.30
CA VAL A 99 3.27 -2.11 -5.90
C VAL A 99 3.21 -2.36 -4.39
N VAL A 100 3.58 -1.36 -3.58
CA VAL A 100 3.77 -1.53 -2.13
C VAL A 100 2.45 -1.85 -1.44
N LEU A 101 1.39 -1.07 -1.71
CA LEU A 101 0.11 -1.26 -1.04
C LEU A 101 -0.63 -2.52 -1.52
N ASN A 102 -0.54 -2.88 -2.81
CA ASN A 102 -1.14 -4.14 -3.28
C ASN A 102 -0.38 -5.35 -2.72
N PHE A 103 0.95 -5.30 -2.68
CA PHE A 103 1.74 -6.37 -2.08
C PHE A 103 1.44 -6.49 -0.57
N GLY A 104 1.39 -5.36 0.15
CA GLY A 104 1.02 -5.33 1.56
C GLY A 104 -0.38 -5.89 1.82
N ALA A 105 -1.36 -5.49 1.02
CA ALA A 105 -2.73 -6.03 1.10
C ALA A 105 -2.77 -7.54 0.82
N GLY A 106 -2.07 -8.01 -0.20
CA GLY A 106 -1.97 -9.44 -0.52
C GLY A 106 -1.29 -10.25 0.58
N PHE A 107 -0.19 -9.73 1.14
CA PHE A 107 0.50 -10.34 2.27
C PHE A 107 -0.41 -10.42 3.50
N ILE A 108 -1.01 -9.31 3.92
CA ILE A 108 -1.92 -9.28 5.08
C ILE A 108 -3.11 -10.21 4.85
N GLY A 109 -3.71 -10.22 3.65
CA GLY A 109 -4.81 -11.12 3.31
C GLY A 109 -4.42 -12.60 3.24
N SER A 110 -3.13 -12.93 3.17
CA SER A 110 -2.62 -14.30 3.21
C SER A 110 -2.34 -14.83 4.61
N LEU A 111 -2.37 -13.96 5.63
CA LEU A 111 -2.14 -14.37 7.01
C LEU A 111 -3.33 -15.20 7.52
N SER A 112 -3.05 -16.25 8.28
CA SER A 112 -4.06 -17.00 9.01
C SER A 112 -4.55 -16.19 10.21
N THR A 113 -5.83 -16.34 10.55
CA THR A 113 -6.49 -15.67 11.68
C THR A 113 -7.31 -16.67 12.47
N TYR A 114 -7.73 -16.31 13.68
CA TYR A 114 -8.59 -17.16 14.51
C TYR A 114 -9.96 -17.48 13.88
N TRP A 115 -10.43 -16.67 12.92
CA TRP A 115 -11.73 -16.83 12.25
C TRP A 115 -11.64 -17.58 10.92
N ASN A 116 -10.44 -17.66 10.35
CA ASN A 116 -10.21 -18.30 9.06
C ASN A 116 -8.81 -18.96 9.07
N PRO A 117 -8.70 -20.17 9.65
CA PRO A 117 -7.45 -20.91 9.77
C PRO A 117 -6.99 -21.56 8.46
#